data_AF-A0A658NI68-F1
#
_entry.id   AF-A0A658NI68-F1
#
_cell.length_a   1.000
_cell.length_b   1.000
_cell.length_c   1.000
_cell.angle_alpha   90.00
_cell.angle_beta   90.00
_cell.angle_gamma   90.00
#
_symmetry.space_group_name_H-M   'P 1'
#
loop_
_entity.id
_entity.type
_entity.pdbx_description
1 polymer ?
#
loop_
_entity_poly.entity_id
_entity_poly.type
_entity_poly.pdbx_seq_one_letter_code
_entity_poly.pdbx_strand_id
1 'polypeptide(L)'
;HLLIAAGRKPNLENLGLEHAGVEVKDGRLVLDARLRTRNPHIYACGDVAGPYLFTHIAEHQAGVVLRNALFHWPAKVKTDDI
;
A
#
# COMPACT_ATOMS: atom_id res chain seq x y z
N HIS A 1 28.66 18.68 7.82
CA HIS A 1 27.55 18.08 7.06
C HIS A 1 26.37 17.88 8.00
N LEU A 2 25.13 18.13 7.54
CA LEU A 2 23.91 17.92 8.34
C LEU A 2 23.09 16.81 7.70
N LEU A 3 22.76 15.77 8.46
CA LEU A 3 21.87 14.69 8.05
C LEU A 3 20.53 14.86 8.78
N ILE A 4 19.42 14.84 8.03
CA ILE A 4 18.06 14.92 8.57
C ILE A 4 17.38 13.57 8.34
N ALA A 5 16.95 12.92 9.42
CA ALA A 5 16.30 11.61 9.40
C ALA A 5 14.99 11.61 10.22
N ALA A 6 14.18 12.67 10.09
CA ALA A 6 12.98 12.89 10.90
C ALA A 6 11.77 12.01 10.52
N GLY A 7 11.84 11.26 9.42
CA GLY A 7 10.76 10.37 9.01
C GLY A 7 10.82 9.97 7.54
N ARG A 8 9.78 9.26 7.11
CA ARG A 8 9.57 8.82 5.72
C ARG A 8 8.17 9.26 5.25
N LYS A 9 8.07 9.58 3.97
CA LYS A 9 6.81 9.86 3.26
C LYS A 9 6.64 8.81 2.16
N PRO A 10 5.42 8.30 1.92
CA PRO A 10 5.14 7.47 0.75
C PRO A 10 5.57 8.16 -0.56
N ASN A 11 6.28 7.43 -1.42
CA ASN A 11 6.69 7.94 -2.73
C ASN A 11 5.52 7.84 -3.72
N LEU A 12 4.73 8.91 -3.83
CA LEU A 12 3.51 8.96 -4.65
C LEU A 12 3.60 9.94 -5.83
N GLU A 13 4.72 10.65 -5.93
CA GLU A 13 4.89 11.73 -6.90
C GLU A 13 5.13 11.16 -8.31
N ASN A 14 4.59 11.83 -9.34
CA ASN A 14 4.75 11.48 -10.75
C ASN A 14 4.22 10.09 -11.16
N LEU A 15 3.32 9.48 -10.38
CA LEU A 15 2.68 8.18 -10.71
C LEU A 15 1.39 8.30 -11.53
N GLY A 16 0.87 9.51 -11.74
CA GLY A 16 -0.39 9.71 -12.48
C GLY A 16 -1.63 9.12 -11.79
N LEU A 17 -1.62 9.05 -10.46
CA LEU A 17 -2.64 8.37 -9.64
C LEU A 17 -4.08 8.85 -9.92
N GLU A 18 -4.26 10.15 -10.17
CA GLU A 18 -5.56 10.73 -10.50
C GLU A 18 -6.14 10.12 -11.80
N HIS A 19 -5.33 10.06 -12.87
CA HIS A 19 -5.73 9.43 -14.14
C HIS A 19 -6.05 7.94 -13.97
N ALA A 20 -5.41 7.29 -13.00
CA ALA A 20 -5.62 5.89 -12.68
C ALA A 20 -6.81 5.66 -11.73
N GLY A 21 -7.51 6.71 -11.29
CA GLY A 21 -8.63 6.60 -10.33
C GLY A 21 -8.20 6.15 -8.93
N VAL A 22 -6.97 6.48 -8.53
CA VAL A 22 -6.39 6.14 -7.22
C VAL A 22 -6.46 7.36 -6.30
N GLU A 23 -7.16 7.21 -5.18
CA GLU A 23 -7.36 8.27 -4.20
C GLU A 23 -6.20 8.32 -3.20
N VAL A 24 -5.77 9.55 -2.89
CA VAL A 24 -4.78 9.85 -1.85
C VAL A 24 -5.43 10.75 -0.81
N LYS A 25 -5.33 10.37 0.46
CA LYS A 25 -5.81 11.14 1.60
C LYS A 25 -4.71 11.27 2.64
N ASP A 26 -4.49 12.48 3.14
CA ASP A 26 -3.45 12.78 4.15
C ASP A 26 -2.04 12.26 3.75
N GLY A 27 -1.73 12.32 2.45
CA GLY A 27 -0.45 11.88 1.90
C GLY A 27 -0.27 10.36 1.80
N ARG A 28 -1.35 9.57 1.91
CA ARG A 28 -1.35 8.10 1.84
C ARG A 28 -2.38 7.59 0.83
N LEU A 29 -2.14 6.41 0.26
CA LEU A 29 -3.14 5.75 -0.58
C LEU A 29 -4.36 5.37 0.26
N VAL A 30 -5.55 5.58 -0.28
CA VAL A 30 -6.79 5.04 0.29
C VAL A 30 -6.96 3.61 -0.19
N LEU A 31 -6.84 2.65 0.73
CA LEU A 31 -6.89 1.22 0.46
C LEU A 31 -7.94 0.53 1.34
N ASP A 32 -8.55 -0.53 0.81
CA ASP A 32 -9.38 -1.44 1.60
C ASP A 32 -8.52 -2.50 2.34
N ALA A 33 -9.16 -3.36 3.15
CA ALA A 33 -8.47 -4.44 3.88
C ALA A 33 -7.83 -5.51 2.98
N ARG A 34 -8.09 -5.49 1.66
CA ARG A 34 -7.45 -6.34 0.65
C ARG A 34 -6.27 -5.63 -0.02
N LEU A 35 -5.89 -4.45 0.48
CA LEU A 35 -4.83 -3.60 -0.06
C LEU A 35 -5.13 -3.11 -1.48
N ARG A 36 -6.41 -2.95 -1.79
CA ARG A 36 -6.89 -2.53 -3.10
C ARG A 36 -7.38 -1.09 -3.04
N THR A 37 -7.08 -0.33 -4.09
CA THR A 37 -7.58 1.04 -4.25
C THR A 37 -9.06 1.03 -4.67
N ARG A 38 -9.66 2.21 -4.87
CA ARG A 38 -10.98 2.31 -5.50
C ARG A 38 -11.00 1.76 -6.93
N ASN A 39 -9.88 1.84 -7.66
CA ASN A 39 -9.72 1.14 -8.93
C ASN A 39 -9.48 -0.37 -8.66
N PRO A 40 -10.37 -1.27 -9.12
CA PRO A 40 -10.28 -2.69 -8.78
C PRO A 40 -9.06 -3.40 -9.37
N HIS A 41 -8.35 -2.78 -10.31
CA HIS A 41 -7.15 -3.32 -10.95
C HIS A 41 -5.85 -2.81 -10.31
N ILE A 42 -5.93 -1.92 -9.31
CA ILE A 42 -4.76 -1.31 -8.67
C ILE A 42 -4.71 -1.66 -7.19
N TYR A 43 -3.57 -2.20 -6.80
CA TYR A 43 -3.25 -2.65 -5.45
C TYR A 43 -1.94 -2.00 -5.00
N ALA A 44 -1.68 -2.02 -3.70
CA ALA A 44 -0.45 -1.49 -3.13
C ALA A 44 0.07 -2.35 -1.97
N CYS A 45 1.38 -2.41 -1.78
CA CYS A 45 2.01 -3.08 -0.63
C CYS A 45 3.32 -2.36 -0.26
N GLY A 46 3.84 -2.64 0.92
CA GLY A 46 5.02 -1.98 1.49
C GLY A 46 4.71 -0.62 2.10
N ASP A 47 5.74 0.21 2.23
CA ASP A 47 5.69 1.52 2.90
C ASP A 47 4.56 2.42 2.39
N VAL A 48 4.20 2.30 1.11
CA VAL A 48 3.14 3.08 0.46
C VAL A 48 1.73 2.66 0.90
N ALA A 49 1.57 1.40 1.33
CA ALA A 49 0.32 0.85 1.83
C ALA A 49 0.11 1.14 3.33
N GLY A 50 1.20 1.36 4.07
CA GLY A 50 1.20 1.83 5.46
C GLY A 50 0.37 0.97 6.44
N PRO A 51 0.26 1.40 7.71
CA PRO A 51 1.10 2.39 8.37
C PRO A 51 2.51 1.87 8.73
N TYR A 52 2.73 0.56 8.60
CA TYR A 52 3.95 -0.10 9.04
C TYR A 52 5.02 -0.04 7.96
N LEU A 53 6.24 0.28 8.37
CA LEU A 53 7.33 0.57 7.47
C LEU A 53 8.49 -0.43 7.67
N PHE A 54 8.14 -1.71 7.67
CA PHE A 54 9.03 -2.84 7.88
C PHE A 54 8.93 -3.84 6.73
N THR A 55 10.06 -4.42 6.34
CA THR A 55 10.14 -5.36 5.21
C THR A 55 9.25 -6.59 5.39
N HIS A 56 9.20 -7.18 6.59
CA HIS A 56 8.36 -8.36 6.84
C HIS A 56 6.86 -8.06 6.66
N ILE A 57 6.41 -6.84 6.97
CA ILE A 57 5.04 -6.43 6.71
C ILE A 57 4.81 -6.23 5.22
N ALA A 58 5.77 -5.64 4.50
CA ALA A 58 5.71 -5.51 3.04
C ALA A 58 5.56 -6.88 2.35
N GLU A 59 6.31 -7.90 2.81
CA GLU A 59 6.22 -9.28 2.32
C GLU A 59 4.84 -9.91 2.59
N HIS A 60 4.32 -9.76 3.81
CA HIS A 60 2.97 -10.23 4.15
C HIS A 60 1.91 -9.57 3.26
N GLN A 61 1.99 -8.25 3.11
CA GLN A 61 1.10 -7.47 2.25
C GLN A 61 1.19 -7.92 0.78
N ALA A 62 2.39 -8.18 0.25
CA ALA A 62 2.57 -8.69 -1.11
C ALA A 62 1.87 -10.05 -1.30
N GLY A 63 1.92 -10.94 -0.31
CA GLY A 63 1.18 -12.20 -0.33
C GLY A 63 -0.34 -12.03 -0.36
N VAL A 64 -0.88 -10.98 0.29
CA VAL A 64 -2.31 -10.62 0.19
C VAL A 64 -2.65 -10.06 -1.20
N VAL A 65 -1.82 -9.15 -1.73
CA VAL A 65 -2.00 -8.57 -3.07
C VAL A 65 -1.99 -9.65 -4.15
N LEU A 66 -1.00 -10.54 -4.16
CA LEU A 66 -0.87 -11.62 -5.16
C LEU A 66 -2.10 -12.54 -5.18
N ARG A 67 -2.59 -12.96 -4.00
CA ARG A 67 -3.79 -13.80 -3.89
C ARG A 67 -5.03 -13.14 -4.49
N ASN A 68 -5.23 -11.86 -4.21
CA ASN A 68 -6.39 -11.13 -4.72
C ASN A 68 -6.26 -10.77 -6.21
N ALA A 69 -5.07 -10.37 -6.67
CA ALA A 69 -4.86 -9.84 -8.02
C ALA A 69 -4.70 -10.94 -9.09
N LEU A 70 -4.05 -12.07 -8.76
CA LEU A 70 -3.75 -13.12 -9.75
C LEU A 70 -4.66 -14.33 -9.64
N PHE A 71 -5.04 -14.70 -8.43
CA PHE A 71 -5.74 -15.98 -8.19
C PHE A 71 -7.22 -15.80 -7.85
N HIS A 72 -7.70 -14.55 -7.73
CA HIS A 72 -9.06 -14.23 -7.25
C HIS A 72 -9.40 -14.90 -5.90
N TRP A 73 -8.38 -15.24 -5.12
CA TRP A 73 -8.55 -15.81 -3.80
C TRP A 73 -8.73 -14.65 -2.81
N PRO A 74 -9.93 -14.48 -2.21
CA PRO A 74 -10.17 -13.40 -1.27
C PRO A 74 -9.25 -13.53 -0.05
N ALA A 75 -8.32 -12.58 0.08
CA ALA A 75 -7.43 -12.45 1.23
C ALA A 75 -7.52 -11.03 1.79
N LYS A 76 -7.36 -10.87 3.10
CA LYS A 76 -7.34 -9.59 3.79
C LYS A 76 -6.15 -9.54 4.73
N VAL A 77 -5.59 -8.36 4.93
CA VAL A 77 -4.69 -8.12 6.06
C VAL A 77 -5.52 -8.18 7.34
N LYS A 78 -5.06 -8.95 8.33
CA LYS A 78 -5.65 -8.93 9.66
C LYS A 78 -4.88 -7.92 10.51
N THR A 79 -5.60 -7.13 11.28
CA THR A 79 -5.01 -6.15 12.20
C THR A 79 -4.16 -6.82 13.28
N ASP A 80 -4.41 -8.09 13.58
CA ASP A 80 -3.71 -8.87 14.62
C ASP A 80 -2.42 -9.54 14.11
N ASP A 81 -2.19 -9.58 12.79
CA ASP A 81 -0.99 -10.17 12.18
C ASP A 81 0.16 -9.13 12.07
N ILE A 82 -0.02 -7.92 12.64
CA ILE A 82 0.95 -6.81 12.63
C ILE A 82 1.20 -6.24 14.02
#